data_AF-A0AAE3LUW9-F1
#
_entry.id   AF-A0AAE3LUW9-F1
#
_cell.length_a   1.000
_cell.length_b   1.000
_cell.length_c   1.000
_cell.angle_alpha   90.00
_cell.angle_beta   90.00
_cell.angle_gamma   90.00
#
_symmetry.space_group_name_H-M   'P 1'
#
loop_
_entity.id
_entity.type
_entity.pdbx_description
1 polymer ?
#
loop_
_entity_poly.entity_id
_entity_poly.type
_entity_poly.pdbx_seq_one_letter_code
_entity_poly.pdbx_strand_id
1 'polypeptide(L)'
;MKHALLVFLFITLLSPLAFTVHAKELSTGSLIKGSGSAVYLYIDGKRFAFPNEKVFFSWYQNFDTVTTISDQEMSAIPLAGNATYRPGKQLVKMTTNPKVYAINEGNVLHWIPSEALAIETFGKDWAQMVHDVPDTFFSDYNVGTNINSSSDYPVQTILETFNAPEKAIEKTIASETPAATSEAKRPIPSSAVVTHEYNVGYWASSTQPIPQLAQWFEEQSAGWTKQLDVSKEDLTSRVLNFTKSTGDHFTHRSLFFTKTPETTSSTYQTEFIFSEVAFLPGYLAYPKAIILDAPEQKNGTYDFTQFTTEATSTVLDWYARTGAATGWSAPTYQTDPLNPLYRLTMQKEPQTMTVEAVTLIRINDLVYDLNTRYSTTSTK
;
A
#
# COMPACT_ATOMS: atom_id res chain seq x y z
N MET A 1 -87.12 -8.36 1.31
CA MET A 1 -86.00 -8.66 0.40
C MET A 1 -84.97 -7.55 0.57
N LYS A 2 -83.82 -7.82 1.20
CA LYS A 2 -82.72 -6.87 1.40
C LYS A 2 -81.52 -7.41 0.63
N HIS A 3 -80.95 -6.63 -0.29
CA HIS A 3 -79.73 -6.98 -1.02
C HIS A 3 -78.54 -6.35 -0.29
N ALA A 4 -77.60 -7.18 0.18
CA ALA A 4 -76.31 -6.73 0.69
C ALA A 4 -75.28 -6.96 -0.42
N LEU A 5 -74.72 -5.86 -0.91
CA LEU A 5 -73.67 -5.79 -1.92
C LEU A 5 -72.32 -6.05 -1.24
N LEU A 6 -71.61 -7.12 -1.62
CA LEU A 6 -70.26 -7.41 -1.16
C LEU A 6 -69.26 -6.94 -2.22
N VAL A 7 -68.51 -5.88 -1.93
CA VAL A 7 -67.45 -5.36 -2.79
C VAL A 7 -66.13 -6.05 -2.41
N PHE A 8 -65.58 -6.85 -3.32
CA PHE A 8 -64.22 -7.39 -3.21
C PHE A 8 -63.23 -6.34 -3.73
N LEU A 9 -62.42 -5.77 -2.83
CA LEU A 9 -61.31 -4.87 -3.14
C LEU A 9 -60.10 -5.72 -3.56
N PHE A 10 -59.75 -5.71 -4.85
CA PHE A 10 -58.56 -6.37 -5.40
C PHE A 10 -57.37 -5.42 -5.26
N ILE A 11 -56.54 -5.60 -4.24
CA ILE A 11 -55.26 -4.88 -4.10
C ILE A 11 -54.23 -5.64 -4.92
N THR A 12 -53.88 -5.11 -6.09
CA THR A 12 -52.74 -5.58 -6.88
C THR A 12 -51.45 -5.13 -6.19
N LEU A 13 -50.71 -6.06 -5.58
CA LEU A 13 -49.32 -5.83 -5.16
C LEU A 13 -48.47 -5.64 -6.43
N LEU A 14 -48.11 -4.39 -6.71
CA LEU A 14 -47.08 -4.06 -7.69
C LEU A 14 -45.72 -4.36 -7.04
N SER A 15 -45.23 -5.59 -7.23
CA SER A 15 -43.89 -5.97 -6.78
C SER A 15 -42.86 -5.20 -7.61
N PRO A 16 -41.93 -4.43 -7.01
CA PRO A 16 -40.89 -3.77 -7.78
C PRO A 16 -39.97 -4.87 -8.34
N LEU A 17 -39.89 -4.98 -9.67
CA LEU A 17 -38.81 -5.72 -10.31
C LEU A 17 -37.51 -5.03 -9.90
N ALA A 18 -36.77 -5.65 -8.97
CA ALA A 18 -35.38 -5.33 -8.76
C ALA A 18 -34.63 -5.73 -10.05
N PHE A 19 -34.30 -4.74 -10.88
CA PHE A 19 -33.33 -4.95 -11.94
C PHE A 19 -31.98 -5.16 -11.28
N THR A 20 -31.53 -6.41 -11.22
CA THR A 20 -30.14 -6.73 -10.89
C THR A 20 -29.28 -6.23 -12.04
N VAL A 21 -28.75 -5.02 -11.92
CA VAL A 21 -27.70 -4.53 -12.81
C VAL A 21 -26.52 -5.49 -12.65
N HIS A 22 -26.27 -6.32 -13.66
CA HIS A 22 -25.03 -7.07 -13.72
C HIS A 22 -23.91 -6.04 -13.86
N ALA A 23 -23.14 -5.83 -12.79
CA ALA A 23 -21.87 -5.14 -12.90
C ALA A 23 -21.06 -5.87 -13.97
N LYS A 24 -20.54 -5.15 -14.95
CA LYS A 24 -19.63 -5.75 -15.93
C LYS A 24 -18.44 -6.31 -15.14
N GLU A 25 -18.21 -7.62 -15.16
CA GLU A 25 -17.02 -8.19 -14.52
C GLU A 25 -15.77 -7.65 -15.22
N LEU A 26 -15.04 -6.79 -14.52
CA LEU A 26 -13.76 -6.25 -14.98
C LEU A 26 -12.66 -7.21 -14.53
N SER A 27 -11.90 -7.74 -15.49
CA SER A 27 -10.68 -8.49 -15.22
C SER A 27 -9.47 -7.56 -15.18
N THR A 28 -8.46 -7.89 -14.38
CA THR A 28 -7.15 -7.20 -14.42
C THR A 28 -6.63 -7.12 -15.87
N GLY A 29 -6.11 -5.95 -16.24
CA GLY A 29 -5.73 -5.59 -17.61
C GLY A 29 -6.85 -4.93 -18.44
N SER A 30 -8.08 -4.86 -17.92
CA SER A 30 -9.20 -4.22 -18.63
C SER A 30 -8.95 -2.72 -18.81
N LEU A 31 -9.16 -2.21 -20.03
CA LEU A 31 -9.20 -0.79 -20.29
C LEU A 31 -10.62 -0.26 -20.11
N ILE A 32 -10.78 0.75 -19.26
CA ILE A 32 -12.09 1.30 -18.90
C ILE A 32 -12.14 2.81 -19.09
N LYS A 33 -13.32 3.33 -19.41
CA LYS A 33 -13.63 4.76 -19.40
C LYS A 33 -15.05 5.01 -18.88
N GLY A 34 -15.27 6.19 -18.30
CA GLY A 34 -16.60 6.68 -17.96
C GLY A 34 -17.19 7.52 -19.09
N SER A 35 -18.05 8.47 -18.73
CA SER A 35 -18.58 9.48 -19.67
C SER A 35 -17.51 10.45 -20.18
N GLY A 36 -16.43 10.64 -19.41
CA GLY A 36 -15.29 11.49 -19.76
C GLY A 36 -14.37 10.93 -20.86
N SER A 37 -13.37 11.72 -21.22
CA SER A 37 -12.33 11.34 -22.21
C SER A 37 -11.20 10.49 -21.62
N ALA A 38 -11.03 10.50 -20.29
CA ALA A 38 -9.97 9.75 -19.63
C ALA A 38 -10.14 8.23 -19.79
N VAL A 39 -9.03 7.56 -20.09
CA VAL A 39 -8.93 6.10 -20.16
C VAL A 39 -8.12 5.64 -18.95
N TYR A 40 -8.55 4.54 -18.35
CA TYR A 40 -7.89 3.92 -17.21
C TYR A 40 -7.59 2.46 -17.48
N LEU A 41 -6.49 1.98 -16.93
CA LEU A 41 -6.21 0.56 -16.80
C LEU A 41 -6.75 0.06 -15.46
N TYR A 42 -7.53 -1.01 -15.49
CA TYR A 42 -8.02 -1.69 -14.30
C TYR A 42 -7.06 -2.81 -13.89
N ILE A 43 -6.63 -2.81 -12.63
CA ILE A 43 -5.77 -3.84 -12.03
C ILE A 43 -6.26 -4.07 -10.62
N ASP A 44 -6.67 -5.30 -10.31
CA ASP A 44 -6.99 -5.78 -8.95
C ASP A 44 -7.86 -4.80 -8.14
N GLY A 45 -8.97 -4.37 -8.72
CA GLY A 45 -9.93 -3.48 -8.05
C GLY A 45 -9.54 -2.00 -8.04
N LYS A 46 -8.40 -1.63 -8.64
CA LYS A 46 -7.91 -0.24 -8.75
C LYS A 46 -7.89 0.22 -10.20
N ARG A 47 -7.93 1.54 -10.41
CA ARG A 47 -7.75 2.15 -11.74
C ARG A 47 -6.50 3.02 -11.79
N PHE A 48 -5.79 2.95 -12.91
CA PHE A 48 -4.60 3.76 -13.21
C PHE A 48 -4.88 4.63 -14.42
N ALA A 49 -4.76 5.95 -14.27
CA ALA A 49 -5.06 6.89 -15.34
C ALA A 49 -3.95 6.89 -16.38
N PHE A 50 -4.30 6.90 -17.68
CA PHE A 50 -3.33 7.29 -18.71
C PHE A 50 -3.28 8.82 -18.76
N PRO A 51 -2.14 9.46 -18.40
CA PRO A 51 -2.08 10.92 -18.30
C PRO A 51 -2.29 11.63 -19.64
N ASN A 52 -1.93 10.96 -20.74
CA ASN A 52 -2.13 11.43 -22.10
C ASN A 52 -2.12 10.25 -23.09
N GLU A 53 -2.48 10.55 -24.33
CA GLU A 53 -2.55 9.58 -25.42
C GLU A 53 -1.19 8.94 -25.76
N LYS A 54 -0.08 9.66 -25.62
CA LYS A 54 1.26 9.13 -25.95
C LYS A 54 1.65 7.99 -25.01
N VAL A 55 1.31 8.11 -23.73
CA VAL A 55 1.48 7.03 -22.76
C VAL A 55 0.61 5.84 -23.14
N PHE A 56 -0.67 6.06 -23.45
CA PHE A 56 -1.57 4.99 -23.89
C PHE A 56 -1.05 4.25 -25.13
N PHE A 57 -0.65 5.00 -26.16
CA PHE A 57 -0.14 4.44 -27.41
C PHE A 57 1.25 3.79 -27.30
N SER A 58 1.96 4.02 -26.19
CA SER A 58 3.16 3.22 -25.90
C SER A 58 2.83 1.76 -25.62
N TRP A 59 1.64 1.48 -25.09
CA TRP A 59 1.13 0.16 -24.74
C TRP A 59 0.20 -0.44 -25.79
N TYR A 60 -0.74 0.35 -26.30
CA TYR A 60 -1.81 -0.11 -27.18
C TYR A 60 -1.72 0.53 -28.55
N GLN A 61 -2.25 -0.13 -29.58
CA GLN A 61 -2.26 0.42 -30.94
C GLN A 61 -3.41 1.41 -31.18
N ASN A 62 -4.54 1.18 -30.51
CA ASN A 62 -5.77 1.93 -30.66
C ASN A 62 -6.65 1.78 -29.41
N PHE A 63 -7.82 2.42 -29.41
CA PHE A 63 -8.76 2.42 -28.28
C PHE A 63 -9.83 1.31 -28.41
N ASP A 64 -9.69 0.35 -29.33
CA ASP A 64 -10.77 -0.60 -29.66
C ASP A 64 -11.12 -1.53 -28.49
N THR A 65 -10.17 -1.78 -27.59
CA THR A 65 -10.34 -2.61 -26.39
C THR A 65 -10.85 -1.82 -25.17
N VAL A 66 -11.02 -0.50 -25.30
CA VAL A 66 -11.52 0.35 -24.20
C VAL A 66 -13.01 0.13 -24.01
N THR A 67 -13.36 -0.35 -22.83
CA THR A 67 -14.74 -0.54 -22.39
C THR A 67 -15.28 0.73 -21.75
N THR A 68 -16.51 1.12 -22.11
CA THR A 68 -17.25 2.13 -21.35
C THR A 68 -18.00 1.47 -20.19
N ILE A 69 -17.84 2.02 -18.98
CA ILE A 69 -18.61 1.68 -17.77
C ILE A 69 -19.38 2.91 -17.30
N SER A 70 -20.36 2.73 -16.41
CA SER A 70 -21.07 3.88 -15.82
C SER A 70 -20.15 4.70 -14.92
N ASP A 71 -20.42 6.00 -14.78
CA ASP A 71 -19.67 6.85 -13.85
C ASP A 71 -19.83 6.40 -12.39
N GLN A 72 -20.95 5.74 -12.07
CA GLN A 72 -21.19 5.14 -10.76
C GLN A 72 -20.25 3.95 -10.50
N GLU A 73 -20.16 2.99 -11.43
CA GLU A 73 -19.20 1.87 -11.34
C GLU A 73 -17.76 2.39 -11.28
N MET A 74 -17.44 3.39 -12.13
CA MET A 74 -16.15 4.06 -12.14
C MET A 74 -15.85 4.63 -10.75
N SER A 75 -16.77 5.38 -10.12
CA SER A 75 -16.55 6.00 -8.80
C SER A 75 -16.26 4.99 -7.68
N ALA A 76 -16.72 3.74 -7.81
CA ALA A 76 -16.48 2.67 -6.86
C ALA A 76 -15.07 2.06 -6.97
N ILE A 77 -14.34 2.31 -8.08
CA ILE A 77 -12.98 1.81 -8.33
C ILE A 77 -11.97 2.92 -7.95
N PRO A 78 -11.17 2.74 -6.88
CA PRO A 78 -10.23 3.76 -6.42
C PRO A 78 -9.17 4.10 -7.48
N LEU A 79 -8.89 5.40 -7.65
CA LEU A 79 -7.75 5.86 -8.45
C LEU A 79 -6.46 5.61 -7.66
N ALA A 80 -5.56 4.81 -8.22
CA ALA A 80 -4.34 4.38 -7.55
C ALA A 80 -3.06 5.01 -8.10
N GLY A 81 -3.14 5.74 -9.21
CA GLY A 81 -2.00 6.43 -9.79
C GLY A 81 -2.12 6.61 -11.30
N ASN A 82 -1.00 6.90 -11.93
CA ASN A 82 -0.89 7.04 -13.37
C ASN A 82 -0.17 5.83 -13.99
N ALA A 83 -0.61 5.42 -15.16
CA ALA A 83 0.20 4.57 -16.03
C ALA A 83 1.37 5.39 -16.61
N THR A 84 2.51 4.73 -16.81
CA THR A 84 3.74 5.31 -17.35
C THR A 84 4.06 4.79 -18.75
N TYR A 85 5.03 5.39 -19.43
CA TYR A 85 5.50 4.91 -20.74
C TYR A 85 6.03 3.47 -20.67
N ARG A 86 5.77 2.70 -21.74
CA ARG A 86 6.14 1.28 -21.84
C ARG A 86 7.65 1.01 -21.75
N PRO A 87 8.12 0.20 -20.78
CA PRO A 87 9.50 -0.28 -20.70
C PRO A 87 9.99 -0.97 -21.97
N GLY A 88 11.27 -0.80 -22.28
CA GLY A 88 11.94 -1.42 -23.43
C GLY A 88 11.57 -0.85 -24.80
N LYS A 89 10.40 -0.19 -24.91
CA LYS A 89 9.90 0.37 -26.18
C LYS A 89 10.07 1.88 -26.28
N GLN A 90 10.06 2.57 -25.14
CA GLN A 90 10.16 4.03 -25.08
C GLN A 90 11.27 4.49 -24.14
N LEU A 91 11.83 5.65 -24.46
CA LEU A 91 12.77 6.40 -23.64
C LEU A 91 12.10 7.69 -23.20
N VAL A 92 12.50 8.22 -22.05
CA VAL A 92 11.92 9.47 -21.53
C VAL A 92 12.98 10.46 -21.11
N LYS A 93 12.62 11.74 -21.17
CA LYS A 93 13.39 12.82 -20.55
C LYS A 93 12.45 13.83 -19.91
N MET A 94 12.94 14.57 -18.93
CA MET A 94 12.21 15.74 -18.43
C MET A 94 12.26 16.86 -19.46
N THR A 95 11.24 17.70 -19.49
CA THR A 95 11.25 18.89 -20.35
C THR A 95 12.36 19.88 -19.97
N THR A 96 12.75 19.89 -18.69
CA THR A 96 13.76 20.81 -18.12
C THR A 96 15.18 20.23 -18.08
N ASN A 97 15.36 18.94 -18.38
CA ASN A 97 16.65 18.25 -18.25
C ASN A 97 16.96 17.41 -19.51
N PRO A 98 18.13 17.59 -20.16
CA PRO A 98 18.46 16.85 -21.38
C PRO A 98 18.81 15.37 -21.14
N LYS A 99 18.89 14.89 -19.89
CA LYS A 99 19.17 13.48 -19.60
C LYS A 99 18.04 12.58 -20.12
N VAL A 100 18.43 11.57 -20.90
CA VAL A 100 17.52 10.55 -21.43
C VAL A 100 17.63 9.28 -20.59
N TYR A 101 16.48 8.72 -20.27
CA TYR A 101 16.36 7.57 -19.40
C TYR A 101 15.65 6.43 -20.13
N ALA A 102 16.15 5.21 -19.94
CA ALA A 102 15.42 4.01 -20.24
C ALA A 102 14.51 3.66 -19.06
N ILE A 103 13.31 3.15 -19.36
CA ILE A 103 12.33 2.77 -18.35
C ILE A 103 12.42 1.27 -18.12
N ASN A 104 12.52 0.84 -16.88
CA ASN A 104 12.51 -0.56 -16.49
C ASN A 104 11.29 -0.88 -15.61
N GLU A 105 11.25 -2.10 -15.12
CA GLU A 105 10.31 -2.57 -14.12
C GLU A 105 10.18 -1.60 -12.93
N GLY A 106 8.97 -1.45 -12.38
CA GLY A 106 8.74 -0.58 -11.22
C GLY A 106 8.85 0.91 -11.52
N ASN A 107 8.67 1.32 -12.79
CA ASN A 107 8.89 2.68 -13.27
C ASN A 107 10.30 3.22 -12.99
N VAL A 108 11.31 2.35 -12.94
CA VAL A 108 12.68 2.74 -12.66
C VAL A 108 13.35 3.32 -13.91
N LEU A 109 13.91 4.51 -13.78
CA LEU A 109 14.62 5.24 -14.82
C LEU A 109 16.12 5.02 -14.71
N HIS A 110 16.71 4.48 -15.77
CA HIS A 110 18.15 4.31 -15.89
C HIS A 110 18.71 5.35 -16.86
N TRP A 111 19.55 6.25 -16.37
CA TRP A 111 20.15 7.28 -17.21
C TRP A 111 21.09 6.65 -18.23
N ILE A 112 21.00 7.08 -19.49
CA ILE A 112 21.91 6.74 -20.58
C ILE A 112 22.94 7.88 -20.71
N PRO A 113 24.21 7.70 -20.29
CA PRO A 113 25.16 8.81 -20.19
C PRO A 113 25.70 9.33 -21.52
N SER A 114 25.53 8.59 -22.62
CA SER A 114 26.05 8.98 -23.94
C SER A 114 25.22 8.48 -25.11
N GLU A 115 25.27 9.23 -26.22
CA GLU A 115 24.65 8.85 -27.49
C GLU A 115 25.23 7.55 -28.07
N ALA A 116 26.54 7.33 -27.94
CA ALA A 116 27.18 6.10 -28.41
C ALA A 116 26.58 4.87 -27.72
N LEU A 117 26.37 4.94 -26.41
CA LEU A 117 25.72 3.87 -25.65
C LEU A 117 24.24 3.73 -26.00
N ALA A 118 23.54 4.84 -26.26
CA ALA A 118 22.15 4.80 -26.72
C ALA A 118 22.02 4.07 -28.07
N ILE A 119 22.92 4.36 -29.02
CA ILE A 119 22.99 3.67 -30.32
C ILE A 119 23.32 2.18 -30.14
N GLU A 120 24.27 1.85 -29.26
CA GLU A 120 24.63 0.46 -28.97
C GLU A 120 23.46 -0.33 -28.38
N THR A 121 22.72 0.27 -27.45
CA THR A 121 21.68 -0.40 -26.67
C THR A 121 20.34 -0.44 -27.41
N PHE A 122 19.93 0.67 -28.04
CA PHE A 122 18.60 0.86 -28.64
C PHE A 122 18.61 1.00 -30.16
N GLY A 123 19.79 1.03 -30.78
CA GLY A 123 19.96 1.20 -32.22
C GLY A 123 20.01 2.67 -32.67
N LYS A 124 20.25 2.87 -33.97
CA LYS A 124 20.48 4.21 -34.55
C LYS A 124 19.28 5.15 -34.43
N ASP A 125 18.07 4.59 -34.35
CA ASP A 125 16.82 5.36 -34.29
C ASP A 125 16.37 5.67 -32.84
N TRP A 126 17.23 5.44 -31.83
CA TRP A 126 16.90 5.63 -30.41
C TRP A 126 16.28 7.00 -30.10
N ALA A 127 16.71 8.06 -30.79
CA ALA A 127 16.19 9.41 -30.60
C ALA A 127 14.69 9.52 -30.92
N GLN A 128 14.17 8.68 -31.81
CA GLN A 128 12.73 8.62 -32.13
C GLN A 128 11.91 7.96 -31.03
N MET A 129 12.55 7.23 -30.12
CA MET A 129 11.93 6.60 -28.95
C MET A 129 11.83 7.56 -27.76
N VAL A 130 12.48 8.73 -27.83
CA VAL A 130 12.54 9.68 -26.71
C VAL A 130 11.28 10.52 -26.65
N HIS A 131 10.61 10.45 -25.50
CA HIS A 131 9.43 11.23 -25.20
C HIS A 131 9.68 12.22 -24.06
N ASP A 132 9.19 13.45 -24.25
CA ASP A 132 9.13 14.44 -23.17
C ASP A 132 8.07 14.04 -22.15
N VAL A 133 8.47 14.01 -20.89
CA VAL A 133 7.60 13.86 -19.73
C VAL A 133 7.61 15.20 -18.98
N PRO A 134 6.46 15.85 -18.78
CA PRO A 134 6.38 17.04 -17.93
C PRO A 134 6.88 16.74 -16.52
N ASP A 135 7.58 17.69 -15.90
CA ASP A 135 8.22 17.52 -14.59
C ASP A 135 7.26 17.02 -13.50
N THR A 136 5.97 17.41 -13.57
CA THR A 136 4.91 16.99 -12.64
C THR A 136 4.54 15.51 -12.72
N PHE A 137 4.82 14.85 -13.85
CA PHE A 137 4.60 13.40 -14.03
C PHE A 137 5.89 12.61 -13.85
N PHE A 138 7.02 13.27 -13.63
CA PHE A 138 8.27 12.58 -13.35
C PHE A 138 8.31 11.97 -11.95
N SER A 139 7.43 12.40 -11.04
CA SER A 139 7.19 11.76 -9.74
C SER A 139 6.56 10.37 -9.84
N ASP A 140 6.00 10.01 -11.00
CA ASP A 140 5.47 8.67 -11.26
C ASP A 140 6.59 7.65 -11.55
N TYR A 141 7.85 8.09 -11.47
CA TYR A 141 9.04 7.32 -11.78
C TYR A 141 10.08 7.38 -10.64
N ASN A 142 10.90 6.33 -10.54
CA ASN A 142 12.00 6.26 -9.58
C ASN A 142 13.35 6.28 -10.32
N VAL A 143 14.31 7.11 -9.91
CA VAL A 143 15.63 7.13 -10.56
C VAL A 143 16.48 5.98 -10.02
N GLY A 144 16.94 5.10 -10.90
CA GLY A 144 17.80 3.96 -10.59
C GLY A 144 19.26 4.20 -10.98
N THR A 145 20.01 3.11 -11.07
CA THR A 145 21.41 3.11 -11.52
C THR A 145 21.52 3.49 -13.00
N ASN A 146 22.64 4.09 -13.40
CA ASN A 146 22.87 4.42 -14.81
C ASN A 146 23.12 3.16 -15.65
N ILE A 147 22.81 3.23 -16.94
CA ILE A 147 23.28 2.27 -17.94
C ILE A 147 24.72 2.67 -18.28
N ASN A 148 25.70 1.87 -17.89
CA ASN A 148 27.10 2.09 -18.22
C ASN A 148 27.58 1.17 -19.36
N SER A 149 26.82 0.10 -19.64
CA SER A 149 27.04 -0.83 -20.74
C SER A 149 25.71 -1.34 -21.30
N SER A 150 25.70 -1.81 -22.55
CA SER A 150 24.49 -2.36 -23.18
C SER A 150 23.93 -3.58 -22.46
N SER A 151 24.77 -4.33 -21.73
CA SER A 151 24.33 -5.45 -20.90
C SER A 151 23.56 -5.03 -19.63
N ASP A 152 23.69 -3.77 -19.19
CA ASP A 152 22.97 -3.29 -18.00
C ASP A 152 21.45 -3.16 -18.25
N TYR A 153 21.05 -3.13 -19.54
CA TYR A 153 19.66 -3.00 -19.95
C TYR A 153 19.37 -3.96 -21.12
N PRO A 154 18.98 -5.22 -20.85
CA PRO A 154 18.67 -6.19 -21.89
C PRO A 154 17.32 -5.87 -22.56
N VAL A 155 17.33 -4.99 -23.56
CA VAL A 155 16.13 -4.44 -24.24
C VAL A 155 15.12 -5.52 -24.63
N GLN A 156 15.59 -6.59 -25.27
CA GLN A 156 14.70 -7.65 -25.76
C GLN A 156 13.98 -8.37 -24.62
N THR A 157 14.69 -8.71 -23.54
CA THR A 157 14.12 -9.33 -22.35
C THR A 157 13.08 -8.42 -21.70
N ILE A 158 13.36 -7.12 -21.62
CA ILE A 158 12.46 -6.12 -21.04
C ILE A 158 11.20 -5.97 -21.90
N LEU A 159 11.34 -5.89 -23.23
CA LEU A 159 10.22 -5.83 -24.17
C LEU A 159 9.29 -7.05 -24.09
N GLU A 160 9.86 -8.24 -23.95
CA GLU A 160 9.13 -9.50 -23.81
C GLU A 160 8.41 -9.60 -22.45
N THR A 161 9.08 -9.17 -21.38
CA THR A 161 8.53 -9.17 -20.02
C THR A 161 7.36 -8.20 -19.90
N PHE A 162 7.51 -6.98 -20.44
CA PHE A 162 6.52 -5.91 -20.37
C PHE A 162 5.78 -5.75 -21.69
N ASN A 163 5.24 -6.86 -22.19
CA ASN A 163 4.38 -6.86 -23.36
C ASN A 163 2.95 -6.36 -23.09
N ALA A 164 2.57 -6.27 -21.81
CA ALA A 164 1.28 -5.76 -21.36
C ALA A 164 1.47 -4.83 -20.12
N PRO A 165 0.66 -3.76 -19.98
CA PRO A 165 0.88 -2.73 -18.97
C PRO A 165 0.63 -3.18 -17.54
N GLU A 166 -0.26 -4.14 -17.32
CA GLU A 166 -0.52 -4.69 -16.00
C GLU A 166 0.75 -5.24 -15.36
N LYS A 167 1.65 -5.89 -16.12
CA LYS A 167 2.91 -6.42 -15.57
C LYS A 167 3.90 -5.33 -15.12
N ALA A 168 3.92 -4.19 -15.81
CA ALA A 168 4.79 -3.08 -15.43
C ALA A 168 4.23 -2.32 -14.21
N ILE A 169 2.90 -2.21 -14.14
CA ILE A 169 2.22 -1.46 -13.08
C ILE A 169 2.04 -2.32 -11.82
N GLU A 170 1.70 -3.61 -11.93
CA GLU A 170 1.58 -4.57 -10.81
C GLU A 170 2.89 -4.66 -9.99
N LYS A 171 4.05 -4.59 -10.65
CA LYS A 171 5.34 -4.56 -9.95
C LYS A 171 5.76 -3.16 -9.47
N THR A 172 5.20 -2.09 -10.03
CA THR A 172 5.30 -0.74 -9.45
C THR A 172 4.45 -0.64 -8.18
N ILE A 173 3.25 -1.22 -8.15
CA ILE A 173 2.44 -1.38 -6.93
C ILE A 173 3.19 -2.23 -5.89
N ALA A 174 3.95 -3.23 -6.34
CA ALA A 174 4.85 -4.01 -5.49
C ALA A 174 6.13 -3.25 -5.05
N SER A 175 6.51 -2.13 -5.70
CA SER A 175 7.70 -1.31 -5.38
C SER A 175 7.40 0.06 -4.74
N GLU A 176 6.17 0.57 -4.88
CA GLU A 176 5.59 1.67 -4.07
C GLU A 176 5.05 1.15 -2.73
N THR A 177 4.84 -0.16 -2.65
CA THR A 177 5.03 -0.88 -1.39
C THR A 177 6.52 -0.79 -1.04
N PRO A 178 6.92 -0.33 0.16
CA PRO A 178 8.33 -0.30 0.55
C PRO A 178 8.96 -1.64 0.19
N ALA A 179 10.01 -1.61 -0.65
CA ALA A 179 10.70 -2.80 -1.08
C ALA A 179 10.92 -3.72 0.13
N ALA A 180 10.24 -4.87 0.12
CA ALA A 180 10.71 -6.02 0.86
C ALA A 180 12.13 -6.26 0.34
N THR A 181 13.11 -5.80 1.12
CA THR A 181 14.49 -6.24 0.98
C THR A 181 14.46 -7.75 0.86
N SER A 182 14.88 -8.27 -0.30
CA SER A 182 15.37 -9.63 -0.54
C SER A 182 15.05 -10.58 0.62
N GLU A 183 14.02 -11.42 0.48
CA GLU A 183 13.59 -12.41 1.49
C GLU A 183 14.78 -13.11 2.17
N ALA A 184 15.20 -12.59 3.31
CA ALA A 184 15.24 -13.44 4.48
C ALA A 184 13.77 -13.71 4.78
N LYS A 185 13.31 -14.93 4.50
CA LYS A 185 11.93 -15.36 4.78
C LYS A 185 11.54 -14.89 6.18
N ARG A 186 10.45 -14.10 6.28
CA ARG A 186 9.96 -13.58 7.57
C ARG A 186 9.83 -14.73 8.59
N PRO A 187 10.18 -14.50 9.86
CA PRO A 187 10.21 -15.58 10.83
C PRO A 187 8.79 -16.09 11.11
N ILE A 188 8.45 -17.28 10.62
CA ILE A 188 7.18 -17.95 10.91
C ILE A 188 7.43 -19.14 11.86
N PRO A 189 6.80 -19.19 13.04
CA PRO A 189 6.88 -20.35 13.92
C PRO A 189 6.35 -21.60 13.21
N SER A 190 7.01 -22.74 13.33
CA SER A 190 6.51 -24.00 12.75
C SER A 190 5.16 -24.45 13.35
N SER A 191 4.81 -23.94 14.53
CA SER A 191 3.51 -24.15 15.17
C SER A 191 2.40 -23.23 14.66
N ALA A 192 2.71 -22.28 13.78
CA ALA A 192 1.78 -21.29 13.28
C ALA A 192 1.23 -21.71 11.91
N VAL A 193 -0.07 -21.49 11.71
CA VAL A 193 -0.73 -21.57 10.42
C VAL A 193 -1.05 -20.15 9.99
N VAL A 194 -0.45 -19.72 8.89
CA VAL A 194 -0.70 -18.39 8.31
C VAL A 194 -2.09 -18.40 7.68
N THR A 195 -2.94 -17.48 8.10
CA THR A 195 -4.32 -17.33 7.61
C THR A 195 -4.45 -16.22 6.58
N HIS A 196 -3.59 -15.21 6.66
CA HIS A 196 -3.55 -14.10 5.72
C HIS A 196 -2.14 -13.52 5.63
N GLU A 197 -1.66 -13.19 4.43
CA GLU A 197 -0.37 -12.54 4.23
C GLU A 197 -0.58 -11.17 3.59
N TYR A 198 0.25 -10.21 3.98
CA TYR A 198 0.26 -8.86 3.42
C TYR A 198 1.68 -8.36 3.27
N ASN A 199 1.81 -7.23 2.59
CA ASN A 199 3.08 -6.72 2.12
C ASN A 199 4.12 -6.49 3.21
N VAL A 200 3.71 -6.22 4.45
CA VAL A 200 4.62 -5.99 5.59
C VAL A 200 4.50 -7.06 6.67
N GLY A 201 3.67 -8.08 6.50
CA GLY A 201 3.42 -9.01 7.60
C GLY A 201 2.46 -10.14 7.26
N TYR A 202 1.92 -10.75 8.30
CA TYR A 202 0.91 -11.80 8.18
C TYR A 202 0.06 -11.92 9.45
N TRP A 203 -1.08 -12.57 9.30
CA TRP A 203 -1.92 -13.08 10.37
C TRP A 203 -1.75 -14.58 10.46
N ALA A 204 -1.70 -15.10 11.68
CA ALA A 204 -1.56 -16.52 11.89
C ALA A 204 -2.29 -16.96 13.16
N SER A 205 -2.66 -18.23 13.17
CA SER A 205 -3.13 -18.94 14.35
C SER A 205 -2.10 -19.97 14.80
N SER A 206 -2.05 -20.26 16.09
CA SER A 206 -1.17 -21.30 16.62
C SER A 206 -1.81 -22.03 17.80
N THR A 207 -1.42 -23.29 17.95
CA THR A 207 -1.76 -24.11 19.11
C THR A 207 -0.95 -23.74 20.34
N GLN A 208 0.16 -23.00 20.17
CA GLN A 208 1.02 -22.57 21.26
C GLN A 208 0.45 -21.37 22.02
N PRO A 209 0.68 -21.28 23.34
CA PRO A 209 0.23 -20.14 24.14
C PRO A 209 1.11 -18.91 23.91
N ILE A 210 0.54 -17.71 24.14
CA ILE A 210 1.18 -16.40 23.95
C ILE A 210 2.62 -16.34 24.50
N PRO A 211 2.93 -16.79 25.74
CA PRO A 211 4.29 -16.68 26.27
C PRO A 211 5.34 -17.42 25.45
N GLN A 212 5.01 -18.60 24.90
CA GLN A 212 5.96 -19.40 24.11
C GLN A 212 6.20 -18.79 22.73
N LEU A 213 5.13 -18.31 22.08
CA LEU A 213 5.25 -17.60 20.79
C LEU A 213 6.06 -16.31 20.95
N ALA A 214 5.77 -15.53 21.99
CA ALA A 214 6.49 -14.30 22.30
C ALA A 214 7.99 -14.56 22.51
N GLN A 215 8.35 -15.59 23.28
CA GLN A 215 9.75 -15.98 23.47
C GLN A 215 10.42 -16.36 22.14
N TRP A 216 9.75 -17.16 21.30
CA TRP A 216 10.29 -17.54 20.00
C TRP A 216 10.59 -16.31 19.12
N PHE A 217 9.67 -15.33 19.07
CA PHE A 217 9.90 -14.10 18.32
C PHE A 217 10.98 -13.20 18.92
N GLU A 218 11.15 -13.19 20.25
CA GLU A 218 12.30 -12.54 20.89
C GLU A 218 13.62 -13.15 20.43
N GLU A 219 13.71 -14.48 20.35
CA GLU A 219 14.89 -15.19 19.84
C GLU A 219 15.15 -14.87 18.35
N GLN A 220 14.11 -14.82 17.52
CA GLN A 220 14.23 -14.38 16.11
C GLN A 220 14.60 -12.90 15.98
N SER A 221 14.45 -12.12 17.05
CA SER A 221 14.78 -10.69 17.12
C SER A 221 16.13 -10.45 17.77
N ALA A 222 17.01 -11.45 17.84
CA ALA A 222 18.39 -11.28 18.28
C ALA A 222 19.09 -10.14 17.50
N GLY A 223 19.69 -9.19 18.22
CA GLY A 223 20.31 -8.00 17.63
C GLY A 223 19.36 -6.84 17.32
N TRP A 224 18.07 -6.97 17.65
CA TRP A 224 17.11 -5.87 17.66
C TRP A 224 16.95 -5.29 19.06
N THR A 225 16.50 -4.04 19.17
CA THR A 225 16.16 -3.40 20.44
C THR A 225 14.68 -3.60 20.74
N LYS A 226 14.33 -4.25 21.86
CA LYS A 226 12.94 -4.34 22.31
C LYS A 226 12.48 -2.98 22.84
N GLN A 227 11.45 -2.41 22.23
CA GLN A 227 10.92 -1.08 22.55
C GLN A 227 9.62 -1.14 23.35
N LEU A 228 8.79 -2.14 23.09
CA LEU A 228 7.48 -2.30 23.71
C LEU A 228 7.27 -3.77 24.09
N ASP A 229 6.76 -3.99 25.29
CA ASP A 229 6.35 -5.30 25.80
C ASP A 229 5.25 -5.10 26.84
N VAL A 230 4.01 -5.31 26.40
CA VAL A 230 2.83 -4.98 27.21
C VAL A 230 1.85 -6.14 27.12
N SER A 231 1.44 -6.68 28.27
CA SER A 231 0.50 -7.80 28.36
C SER A 231 -0.66 -7.46 29.26
N LYS A 232 -1.85 -8.03 28.99
CA LYS A 232 -2.91 -8.09 30.00
C LYS A 232 -2.44 -8.92 31.20
N GLU A 233 -2.93 -8.59 32.40
CA GLU A 233 -2.63 -9.35 33.62
C GLU A 233 -3.08 -10.82 33.51
N ASP A 234 -4.19 -11.06 32.82
CA ASP A 234 -4.73 -12.40 32.56
C ASP A 234 -4.05 -13.13 31.37
N LEU A 235 -3.04 -12.50 30.76
CA LEU A 235 -2.29 -12.99 29.60
C LEU A 235 -3.16 -13.36 28.39
N THR A 236 -4.34 -12.78 28.26
CA THR A 236 -5.21 -13.00 27.09
C THR A 236 -4.80 -12.18 25.87
N SER A 237 -3.97 -11.15 26.05
CA SER A 237 -3.37 -10.39 24.96
C SER A 237 -1.99 -9.86 25.32
N ARG A 238 -1.12 -9.75 24.31
CA ARG A 238 0.23 -9.18 24.46
C ARG A 238 0.64 -8.44 23.19
N VAL A 239 1.37 -7.35 23.36
CA VAL A 239 1.94 -6.54 22.29
C VAL A 239 3.45 -6.50 22.47
N LEU A 240 4.20 -6.76 21.40
CA LEU A 240 5.64 -6.57 21.36
C LEU A 240 6.00 -5.62 20.21
N ASN A 241 7.02 -4.79 20.42
CA ASN A 241 7.69 -4.08 19.33
C ASN A 241 9.21 -4.14 19.50
N PHE A 242 9.90 -4.38 18.39
CA PHE A 242 11.35 -4.29 18.29
C PHE A 242 11.73 -3.29 17.21
N THR A 243 12.86 -2.63 17.36
CA THR A 243 13.42 -1.75 16.34
C THR A 243 14.85 -2.13 16.02
N LYS A 244 15.25 -1.96 14.77
CA LYS A 244 16.63 -2.10 14.33
C LYS A 244 16.97 -1.04 13.30
N SER A 245 18.10 -0.35 13.50
CA SER A 245 18.64 0.56 12.50
C SER A 245 19.64 -0.19 11.62
N THR A 246 19.53 -0.02 10.31
CA THR A 246 20.42 -0.63 9.32
C THR A 246 20.80 0.43 8.30
N GLY A 247 22.05 0.88 8.30
CA GLY A 247 22.47 1.97 7.42
C GLY A 247 21.69 3.26 7.71
N ASP A 248 20.94 3.73 6.73
CA ASP A 248 20.17 4.98 6.72
C ASP A 248 18.67 4.82 7.02
N HIS A 249 18.19 3.58 7.20
CA HIS A 249 16.81 3.28 7.53
C HIS A 249 16.70 2.61 8.90
N PHE A 250 15.49 2.60 9.44
CA PHE A 250 15.15 1.83 10.64
C PHE A 250 13.93 0.95 10.38
N THR A 251 13.83 -0.16 11.08
CA THR A 251 12.75 -1.13 10.89
C THR A 251 12.03 -1.33 12.22
N HIS A 252 10.71 -1.33 12.19
CA HIS A 252 9.85 -1.81 13.27
C HIS A 252 9.47 -3.25 13.01
N ARG A 253 9.57 -4.10 14.02
CA ARG A 253 8.99 -5.45 14.04
C ARG A 253 7.94 -5.47 15.13
N SER A 254 6.68 -5.52 14.75
CA SER A 254 5.55 -5.45 15.65
C SER A 254 4.81 -6.78 15.73
N LEU A 255 4.41 -7.15 16.93
CA LEU A 255 3.59 -8.32 17.18
C LEU A 255 2.40 -7.97 18.05
N PHE A 256 1.25 -8.51 17.69
CA PHE A 256 0.05 -8.46 18.51
C PHE A 256 -0.52 -9.86 18.66
N PHE A 257 -0.68 -10.31 19.90
CA PHE A 257 -1.21 -11.62 20.25
C PHE A 257 -2.54 -11.48 20.97
N THR A 258 -3.48 -12.37 20.67
CA THR A 258 -4.73 -12.52 21.39
C THR A 258 -5.10 -14.00 21.56
N LYS A 259 -5.68 -14.35 22.70
CA LYS A 259 -6.28 -15.67 22.90
C LYS A 259 -7.53 -15.79 22.03
N THR A 260 -7.70 -16.93 21.36
CA THR A 260 -8.91 -17.19 20.56
C THR A 260 -10.15 -17.24 21.47
N PRO A 261 -11.28 -16.61 21.13
CA PRO A 261 -12.52 -16.74 21.87
C PRO A 261 -12.96 -18.21 21.94
N GLU A 262 -13.38 -18.68 23.10
CA GLU A 262 -13.84 -20.06 23.33
C GLU A 262 -15.11 -20.37 22.52
N THR A 263 -14.99 -20.65 21.22
CA THR A 263 -16.09 -21.09 20.37
C THR A 263 -15.74 -22.41 19.68
N THR A 264 -16.19 -23.49 20.31
CA THR A 264 -16.49 -24.84 19.78
C THR A 264 -15.47 -25.63 18.92
N SER A 265 -14.32 -25.10 18.50
CA SER A 265 -13.24 -25.90 17.90
C SER A 265 -11.95 -25.71 18.70
N SER A 266 -11.54 -26.76 19.39
CA SER A 266 -10.48 -26.78 20.39
C SER A 266 -9.06 -26.76 19.82
N THR A 267 -8.86 -26.30 18.59
CA THR A 267 -7.63 -26.58 17.85
C THR A 267 -6.56 -25.50 18.04
N TYR A 268 -6.93 -24.23 18.14
CA TYR A 268 -6.00 -23.10 18.26
C TYR A 268 -6.20 -22.35 19.58
N GLN A 269 -5.09 -21.89 20.17
CA GLN A 269 -5.09 -21.19 21.46
C GLN A 269 -4.78 -19.70 21.31
N THR A 270 -4.04 -19.33 20.26
CA THR A 270 -3.56 -17.96 20.05
C THR A 270 -3.75 -17.55 18.59
N GLU A 271 -4.31 -16.36 18.37
CA GLU A 271 -4.23 -15.62 17.11
C GLU A 271 -3.20 -14.50 17.25
N PHE A 272 -2.46 -14.22 16.19
CA PHE A 272 -1.51 -13.12 16.21
C PHE A 272 -1.26 -12.49 14.85
N ILE A 273 -0.83 -11.24 14.93
CA ILE A 273 -0.40 -10.38 13.83
C ILE A 273 1.10 -10.18 13.97
N PHE A 274 1.85 -10.38 12.88
CA PHE A 274 3.26 -10.04 12.77
C PHE A 274 3.44 -9.03 11.64
N SER A 275 4.16 -7.94 11.89
CA SER A 275 4.57 -6.99 10.85
C SER A 275 6.02 -6.57 11.00
N GLU A 276 6.67 -6.33 9.87
CA GLU A 276 7.99 -5.73 9.73
C GLU A 276 7.93 -4.57 8.74
N VAL A 277 8.09 -3.36 9.25
CA VAL A 277 7.96 -2.13 8.47
C VAL A 277 9.27 -1.38 8.48
N ALA A 278 9.89 -1.27 7.32
CA ALA A 278 11.10 -0.48 7.11
C ALA A 278 10.75 0.97 6.77
N PHE A 279 11.38 1.90 7.47
CA PHE A 279 11.24 3.32 7.31
C PHE A 279 12.52 3.88 6.71
N LEU A 280 12.42 4.23 5.43
CA LEU A 280 13.50 4.86 4.66
C LEU A 280 13.88 6.25 5.23
N PRO A 281 15.00 6.83 4.79
CA PRO A 281 15.31 8.21 5.12
C PRO A 281 14.14 9.15 4.83
N GLY A 282 13.82 10.02 5.80
CA GLY A 282 12.68 10.94 5.69
C GLY A 282 11.44 10.50 6.45
N TYR A 283 11.46 9.35 7.11
CA TYR A 283 10.42 8.98 8.06
C TYR A 283 10.86 9.23 9.51
N LEU A 284 9.87 9.51 10.36
CA LEU A 284 10.05 9.57 11.80
C LEU A 284 8.88 8.83 12.46
N ALA A 285 9.14 7.67 13.07
CA ALA A 285 8.12 6.86 13.73
C ALA A 285 8.47 6.67 15.21
N TYR A 286 7.45 6.67 16.07
CA TYR A 286 7.64 6.58 17.51
C TYR A 286 8.14 5.18 17.89
N PRO A 287 9.33 5.02 18.50
CA PRO A 287 9.98 3.72 18.67
C PRO A 287 9.16 2.75 19.54
N LYS A 288 8.40 3.26 20.51
CA LYS A 288 7.53 2.47 21.38
C LYS A 288 6.09 2.33 20.85
N ALA A 289 5.95 2.20 19.54
CA ALA A 289 4.68 1.94 18.89
C ALA A 289 4.75 0.67 18.05
N ILE A 290 3.62 -0.03 17.94
CA ILE A 290 3.41 -1.03 16.90
C ILE A 290 2.91 -0.37 15.61
N ILE A 291 3.34 -0.94 14.49
CA ILE A 291 3.01 -0.45 13.16
C ILE A 291 2.59 -1.67 12.33
N LEU A 292 1.32 -1.73 11.97
CA LEU A 292 0.72 -2.89 11.31
C LEU A 292 0.62 -2.70 9.79
N ASP A 293 0.62 -1.45 9.34
CA ASP A 293 0.47 -1.10 7.93
C ASP A 293 1.75 -0.50 7.37
N ALA A 294 1.95 -0.67 6.06
CA ALA A 294 3.02 0.03 5.36
C ALA A 294 2.74 1.54 5.35
N PRO A 295 3.77 2.39 5.48
CA PRO A 295 3.61 3.80 5.22
C PRO A 295 3.22 4.03 3.76
N GLU A 296 2.27 4.93 3.53
CA GLU A 296 1.77 5.29 2.21
C GLU A 296 2.19 6.72 1.87
N GLN A 297 2.74 6.93 0.68
CA GLN A 297 2.97 8.27 0.16
C GLN A 297 1.78 8.70 -0.71
N LYS A 298 1.12 9.80 -0.35
CA LYS A 298 -0.01 10.39 -1.09
C LYS A 298 0.26 11.86 -1.34
N ASN A 299 0.40 12.27 -2.60
CA ASN A 299 0.58 13.67 -2.99
C ASN A 299 1.73 14.39 -2.23
N GLY A 300 2.88 13.73 -2.04
CA GLY A 300 4.01 14.29 -1.28
C GLY A 300 3.83 14.30 0.24
N THR A 301 2.74 13.73 0.74
CA THR A 301 2.51 13.47 2.17
C THR A 301 2.78 12.02 2.49
N TYR A 302 3.61 11.78 3.51
CA TYR A 302 3.85 10.45 4.05
C TYR A 302 2.86 10.18 5.18
N ASP A 303 2.04 9.14 5.05
CA ASP A 303 0.97 8.80 6.00
C ASP A 303 1.15 7.38 6.53
N PHE A 304 1.02 7.19 7.83
CA PHE A 304 1.00 5.87 8.45
C PHE A 304 0.29 5.88 9.81
N THR A 305 -0.27 4.72 10.17
CA THR A 305 -0.86 4.51 11.50
C THR A 305 0.15 3.86 12.44
N GLN A 306 0.21 4.36 13.66
CA GLN A 306 0.96 3.74 14.75
C GLN A 306 0.09 3.60 16.01
N PHE A 307 0.29 2.53 16.77
CA PHE A 307 -0.43 2.30 18.03
C PHE A 307 0.55 2.23 19.19
N THR A 308 0.26 2.93 20.27
CA THR A 308 1.11 2.92 21.47
C THR A 308 0.29 2.96 22.74
N THR A 309 0.86 2.41 23.80
CA THR A 309 0.32 2.48 25.17
C THR A 309 0.89 3.67 25.94
N GLU A 310 1.85 4.40 25.37
CA GLU A 310 2.44 5.58 25.97
C GLU A 310 1.45 6.75 25.91
N ALA A 311 1.47 7.61 26.94
CA ALA A 311 0.59 8.77 27.00
C ALA A 311 0.82 9.69 25.80
N THR A 312 -0.25 10.30 25.29
CA THR A 312 -0.18 11.17 24.10
C THR A 312 0.81 12.32 24.25
N SER A 313 0.92 12.89 25.45
CA SER A 313 1.93 13.93 25.77
C SER A 313 3.36 13.42 25.59
N THR A 314 3.67 12.20 26.04
CA THR A 314 4.98 11.57 25.86
C THR A 314 5.33 11.42 24.38
N VAL A 315 4.35 11.02 23.56
CA VAL A 315 4.52 10.83 22.12
C VAL A 315 4.75 12.19 21.42
N LEU A 316 3.92 13.19 21.71
CA LEU A 316 4.05 14.54 21.16
C LEU A 316 5.39 15.18 21.53
N ASP A 317 5.80 15.07 22.79
CA ASP A 317 7.08 15.57 23.26
C ASP A 317 8.26 14.91 22.55
N TRP A 318 8.16 13.61 22.28
CA TRP A 318 9.18 12.90 21.51
C TRP A 318 9.27 13.40 20.07
N TYR A 319 8.13 13.59 19.40
CA TYR A 319 8.09 14.13 18.04
C TYR A 319 8.60 15.57 17.97
N ALA A 320 8.24 16.41 18.94
CA ALA A 320 8.72 17.78 19.01
C ALA A 320 10.24 17.85 19.17
N ARG A 321 10.82 17.05 20.08
CA ARG A 321 12.27 17.03 20.31
C ARG A 321 13.03 16.39 19.15
N THR A 322 12.61 15.20 18.73
CA THR A 322 13.33 14.40 17.72
C THR A 322 13.15 15.01 16.32
N GLY A 323 11.94 15.49 16.03
CA GLY A 323 11.64 16.23 14.81
C GLY A 323 12.53 17.46 14.66
N ALA A 324 12.58 18.32 15.68
CA ALA A 324 13.45 19.50 15.66
C ALA A 324 14.93 19.13 15.42
N ALA A 325 15.43 18.08 16.07
CA ALA A 325 16.80 17.61 15.87
C ALA A 325 17.08 17.07 14.45
N THR A 326 16.03 16.65 13.74
CA THR A 326 16.10 16.06 12.40
C THR A 326 15.55 16.98 11.30
N GLY A 327 15.27 18.24 11.63
CA GLY A 327 14.85 19.28 10.68
C GLY A 327 13.35 19.30 10.36
N TRP A 328 12.51 18.61 11.13
CA TRP A 328 11.06 18.70 11.04
C TRP A 328 10.51 19.82 11.92
N SER A 329 9.37 20.39 11.51
CA SER A 329 8.58 21.30 12.33
C SER A 329 8.06 20.60 13.60
N ALA A 330 7.65 21.40 14.59
CA ALA A 330 6.88 20.87 15.71
C ALA A 330 5.57 20.21 15.20
N PRO A 331 5.12 19.10 15.81
CA PRO A 331 3.90 18.43 15.40
C PRO A 331 2.68 19.30 15.70
N THR A 332 1.81 19.49 14.71
CA THR A 332 0.44 19.97 14.94
C THR A 332 -0.45 18.79 15.21
N TYR A 333 -1.32 18.92 16.22
CA TYR A 333 -2.14 17.83 16.71
C TYR A 333 -3.62 18.15 16.53
N GLN A 334 -4.34 17.21 15.92
CA GLN A 334 -5.79 17.27 15.77
C GLN A 334 -6.42 16.05 16.43
N THR A 335 -7.34 16.31 17.36
CA THR A 335 -8.22 15.28 17.92
C THR A 335 -9.40 15.07 16.99
N ASP A 336 -9.70 13.82 16.64
CA ASP A 336 -11.01 13.49 16.06
C ASP A 336 -12.02 13.33 17.21
N PRO A 337 -13.07 14.18 17.32
CA PRO A 337 -14.07 14.04 18.36
C PRO A 337 -14.94 12.78 18.23
N LEU A 338 -14.92 12.10 17.08
CA LEU A 338 -15.69 10.88 16.80
C LEU A 338 -14.86 9.59 16.88
N ASN A 339 -13.53 9.70 16.98
CA ASN A 339 -12.62 8.56 16.98
C ASN A 339 -11.42 8.84 17.92
N PRO A 340 -11.01 7.94 18.82
CA PRO A 340 -9.83 8.14 19.69
C PRO A 340 -8.48 8.26 18.94
N LEU A 341 -8.51 8.32 17.61
CA LEU A 341 -7.35 8.57 16.76
C LEU A 341 -6.90 10.02 16.84
N TYR A 342 -5.61 10.19 16.99
CA TYR A 342 -4.96 11.47 16.94
C TYR A 342 -4.16 11.63 15.67
N ARG A 343 -4.36 12.74 14.98
CA ARG A 343 -3.57 13.05 13.79
C ARG A 343 -2.49 14.05 14.15
N LEU A 344 -1.24 13.65 13.95
CA LEU A 344 -0.07 14.51 14.07
C LEU A 344 0.39 14.87 12.66
N THR A 345 0.68 16.15 12.41
CA THR A 345 1.24 16.60 11.13
C THR A 345 2.52 17.39 11.37
N MET A 346 3.56 17.09 10.60
CA MET A 346 4.87 17.72 10.65
C MET A 346 5.35 18.04 9.24
N GLN A 347 6.14 19.10 9.08
CA GLN A 347 6.64 19.55 7.79
C GLN A 347 8.17 19.70 7.79
N LYS A 348 8.77 19.32 6.67
CA LYS A 348 10.19 19.49 6.36
C LYS A 348 10.31 19.70 4.86
N GLU A 349 10.25 20.95 4.42
CA GLU A 349 10.18 21.33 3.00
C GLU A 349 11.11 20.51 2.11
N PRO A 350 10.60 19.86 1.04
CA PRO A 350 9.24 19.91 0.49
C PRO A 350 8.27 18.83 1.04
N GLN A 351 8.63 18.13 2.12
CA GLN A 351 7.92 16.97 2.63
C GLN A 351 6.91 17.33 3.74
N THR A 352 5.75 16.68 3.71
CA THR A 352 4.82 16.65 4.83
C THR A 352 4.70 15.22 5.34
N MET A 353 4.71 15.05 6.66
CA MET A 353 4.44 13.77 7.30
C MET A 353 3.17 13.91 8.13
N THR A 354 2.23 12.99 7.93
CA THR A 354 1.05 12.81 8.76
C THR A 354 1.18 11.46 9.46
N VAL A 355 0.98 11.47 10.77
CA VAL A 355 1.00 10.27 11.60
C VAL A 355 -0.34 10.17 12.29
N GLU A 356 -1.10 9.13 11.97
CA GLU A 356 -2.26 8.76 12.76
C GLU A 356 -1.78 7.94 13.96
N ALA A 357 -1.67 8.60 15.12
CA ALA A 357 -1.36 7.95 16.37
C ALA A 357 -2.64 7.54 17.07
N VAL A 358 -2.80 6.25 17.32
CA VAL A 358 -3.81 5.75 18.24
C VAL A 358 -3.16 5.62 19.61
N THR A 359 -3.49 6.51 20.54
CA THR A 359 -3.21 6.25 21.95
C THR A 359 -4.35 5.39 22.46
N LEU A 360 -4.16 4.08 22.50
CA LEU A 360 -5.22 3.19 22.97
C LEU A 360 -5.29 3.22 24.50
N ILE A 361 -6.47 3.59 24.97
CA ILE A 361 -6.91 3.53 26.36
C ILE A 361 -6.86 2.08 26.80
N ARG A 362 -6.07 1.78 27.85
CA ARG A 362 -5.96 0.51 28.62
C ARG A 362 -6.02 -0.78 27.77
N ILE A 363 -5.00 -1.63 27.88
CA ILE A 363 -4.86 -2.95 27.23
C ILE A 363 -6.17 -3.79 27.18
N ASN A 364 -7.10 -3.58 28.12
CA ASN A 364 -8.47 -4.10 28.13
C ASN A 364 -9.30 -3.83 26.87
N ASP A 365 -9.20 -2.63 26.27
CA ASP A 365 -9.99 -2.20 25.09
C ASP A 365 -9.24 -2.46 23.75
N LEU A 366 -7.95 -2.79 23.83
CA LEU A 366 -7.02 -2.95 22.70
C LEU A 366 -7.43 -4.04 21.68
N VAL A 367 -8.21 -5.04 22.13
CA VAL A 367 -8.68 -6.16 21.30
C VAL A 367 -9.87 -5.75 20.42
N TYR A 368 -10.72 -4.83 20.88
CA TYR A 368 -11.93 -4.44 20.16
C TYR A 368 -11.60 -3.54 18.96
N ASP A 369 -10.68 -2.59 19.11
CA ASP A 369 -10.35 -1.62 18.05
C ASP A 369 -9.48 -2.23 16.92
N LEU A 370 -8.51 -3.10 17.25
CA LEU A 370 -7.75 -3.82 16.22
C LEU A 370 -8.63 -4.84 15.48
N ASN A 371 -9.48 -5.59 16.19
CA ASN A 371 -10.40 -6.50 15.53
C ASN A 371 -11.46 -5.75 14.72
N THR A 372 -12.00 -4.60 15.14
CA THR A 372 -13.00 -3.87 14.32
C THR A 372 -12.39 -3.20 13.09
N ARG A 373 -11.18 -2.61 13.20
CA ARG A 373 -10.51 -1.93 12.08
C ARG A 373 -10.03 -2.91 11.00
N TYR A 374 -9.72 -4.15 11.35
CA TYR A 374 -9.22 -5.15 10.37
C TYR A 374 -10.11 -6.39 10.16
N SER A 375 -11.13 -6.67 10.98
CA SER A 375 -12.13 -7.71 10.66
C SER A 375 -13.18 -7.25 9.65
N THR A 376 -13.39 -5.94 9.51
CA THR A 376 -14.33 -5.36 8.53
C THR A 376 -13.84 -5.48 7.08
N THR A 377 -12.56 -5.82 6.87
CA THR A 377 -11.99 -6.14 5.55
C THR A 377 -12.19 -7.61 5.15
N SER A 378 -12.76 -8.45 6.02
CA SER A 378 -13.03 -9.88 5.79
C SER A 378 -14.45 -10.17 5.26
N THR A 379 -15.30 -9.14 5.11
CA THR A 379 -16.61 -9.29 4.47
C THR A 379 -16.81 -8.25 3.38
N LYS A 380 -16.27 -8.53 2.20
CA LYS A 380 -16.99 -8.41 0.92
C LYS A 380 -16.23 -9.07 -0.22
#